data_AF-A0A4R2EMX3-F1
#
_entry.id   AF-A0A4R2EMX3-F1
#
_cell.length_a   1.000
_cell.length_b   1.000
_cell.length_c   1.000
_cell.angle_alpha   90.00
_cell.angle_beta   90.00
_cell.angle_gamma   90.00
#
_symmetry.space_group_name_H-M   'P 1'
#
loop_
_entity.id
_entity.type
_entity.pdbx_description
1 polymer ?
#
loop_
_entity_poly.entity_id
_entity_poly.type
_entity_poly.pdbx_seq_one_letter_code
_entity_poly.pdbx_strand_id
1 'polypeptide(L)' 'MRIKEYFKESYNELKNKVSWPSWSTLQSSAIVVMIASLLFAIVVFAMDITFRNLMELIYSML' A
#
# COMPACT_ATOMS: atom_id res chain seq x y z
N MET A 1 -20.43 12.34 -30.15
CA MET A 1 -21.07 12.17 -28.83
C MET A 1 -20.82 10.79 -28.17
N ARG A 2 -19.87 9.97 -28.65
CA ARG A 2 -19.70 8.58 -28.17
C ARG A 2 -19.01 8.48 -26.79
N ILE A 3 -18.14 9.44 -26.44
CA ILE A 3 -17.32 9.39 -25.21
C ILE A 3 -18.18 9.58 -23.94
N LYS A 4 -19.17 10.49 -23.97
CA LYS A 4 -20.07 10.71 -22.82
C LYS A 4 -20.91 9.47 -22.49
N GLU A 5 -21.36 8.75 -23.52
CA GLU A 5 -22.09 7.49 -23.36
C GLU A 5 -21.19 6.37 -22.82
N TYR A 6 -19.94 6.24 -23.32
CA TYR A 6 -18.98 5.28 -22.77
C TYR A 6 -18.71 5.49 -21.27
N PHE A 7 -18.46 6.72 -20.82
CA PHE A 7 -18.28 6.98 -19.39
C PHE A 7 -19.53 6.64 -18.56
N LYS A 8 -20.72 6.87 -19.12
CA LYS A 8 -21.99 6.59 -18.46
C LYS A 8 -22.23 5.07 -18.37
N GLU A 9 -21.93 4.31 -19.42
CA GLU A 9 -22.00 2.84 -19.42
C GLU A 9 -20.97 2.22 -18.49
N SER A 10 -19.70 2.66 -18.53
CA SER A 10 -18.65 2.17 -17.63
C SER A 10 -18.99 2.43 -16.16
N TYR A 11 -19.57 3.59 -15.82
CA TYR A 11 -20.04 3.86 -14.46
C TYR A 11 -21.20 2.95 -14.06
N ASN A 12 -22.13 2.68 -14.98
CA ASN A 12 -23.25 1.78 -14.72
C ASN A 12 -22.79 0.32 -14.57
N GLU A 13 -21.78 -0.12 -15.31
CA GLU A 13 -21.17 -1.45 -15.15
C GLU A 13 -20.41 -1.56 -13.83
N LEU A 14 -19.57 -0.58 -13.50
CA LEU A 14 -18.81 -0.57 -12.24
C LEU A 14 -19.72 -0.58 -11.01
N LYS A 15 -20.92 0.02 -11.10
CA LYS A 15 -21.87 0.09 -9.99
C LYS A 15 -22.80 -1.13 -9.90
N ASN A 16 -23.29 -1.65 -11.02
CA ASN A 16 -24.30 -2.71 -11.03
C ASN A 16 -23.72 -4.12 -11.23
N LYS A 17 -22.49 -4.24 -11.75
CA LYS A 17 -21.86 -5.51 -12.12
C LYS A 17 -20.63 -5.85 -11.29
N VAL A 18 -20.26 -4.99 -10.34
CA VAL A 18 -19.14 -5.21 -9.42
C VAL A 18 -19.67 -5.16 -8.00
N SER A 19 -19.53 -6.26 -7.28
CA SER A 19 -19.86 -6.34 -5.87
C SER A 19 -18.81 -5.57 -5.07
N TRP A 20 -18.98 -4.25 -4.96
CA TRP A 20 -18.19 -3.46 -4.01
C TRP A 20 -18.49 -3.98 -2.60
N PRO A 21 -17.47 -4.39 -1.83
CA PRO A 21 -17.68 -4.84 -0.47
C PRO A 21 -18.30 -3.73 0.38
N SER A 22 -18.96 -4.10 1.48
CA SER A 22 -19.44 -3.12 2.45
C SER A 22 -18.25 -2.30 2.99
N TRP A 23 -18.49 -1.02 3.30
CA TRP A 23 -17.47 -0.12 3.85
C TRP A 23 -16.75 -0.70 5.08
N SER A 24 -17.46 -1.47 5.91
CA SER A 24 -16.89 -2.19 7.06
C SER A 24 -15.82 -3.21 6.67
N THR A 25 -16.03 -3.95 5.58
CA THR A 25 -15.10 -4.97 5.09
C THR A 25 -13.87 -4.32 4.45
N LEU A 26 -14.07 -3.23 3.69
CA LEU A 26 -12.95 -2.46 3.15
C LEU A 26 -12.06 -1.89 4.25
N GLN A 27 -12.66 -1.33 5.29
CA GLN A 27 -11.90 -0.79 6.42
C GLN A 27 -11.12 -1.90 7.14
N SER A 28 -11.72 -3.07 7.33
CA SER A 28 -11.03 -4.24 7.90
C SER A 28 -9.81 -4.64 7.05
N SER A 29 -9.97 -4.77 5.73
CA SER A 29 -8.84 -5.08 4.83
C SER A 29 -7.76 -3.99 4.85
N ALA A 30 -8.15 -2.71 4.89
CA ALA A 30 -7.22 -1.59 4.96
C ALA A 30 -6.42 -1.57 6.27
N ILE A 31 -7.05 -1.91 7.40
CA ILE A 31 -6.37 -2.01 8.71
C ILE A 31 -5.32 -3.13 8.69
N VAL A 32 -5.65 -4.29 8.11
CA VAL A 32 -4.69 -5.39 7.97
C VAL A 32 -3.46 -4.97 7.16
N VAL A 33 -3.67 -4.30 6.02
CA VAL A 33 -2.57 -3.78 5.19
C VAL A 33 -1.75 -2.72 5.93
N MET A 34 -2.40 -1.83 6.69
CA MET A 34 -1.72 -0.82 7.49
C MET A 34 -0.78 -1.45 8.53
N ILE A 35 -1.23 -2.48 9.24
CA ILE A 35 -0.41 -3.21 10.22
C ILE A 35 0.75 -3.93 9.51
N ALA A 36 0.51 -4.56 8.36
CA ALA A 36 1.57 -5.19 7.58
C ALA A 36 2.64 -4.17 7.15
N SER A 37 2.23 -2.98 6.71
CA SER A 37 3.15 -1.90 6.32
C SER A 37 3.99 -1.38 7.49
N LEU A 38 3.41 -1.33 8.69
CA LEU A 38 4.12 -0.94 9.91
C LEU A 38 5.20 -1.97 10.28
N LEU A 39 4.92 -3.27 10.13
CA LEU A 39 5.91 -4.32 10.36
C LEU A 39 7.08 -4.21 9.37
N PHE A 40 6.80 -3.98 8.08
CA PHE A 40 7.85 -3.75 7.10
C PHE A 40 8.70 -2.52 7.41
N ALA A 41 8.07 -1.43 7.89
CA ALA A 41 8.79 -0.23 8.29
C ALA A 41 9.79 -0.51 9.43
N ILE A 42 9.41 -1.33 10.41
CA ILE A 42 10.31 -1.72 11.51
C ILE A 42 11.50 -2.54 10.99
N VAL A 43 11.26 -3.47 10.07
CA VAL A 43 12.32 -4.29 9.47
C VAL A 43 13.31 -3.42 8.68
N VAL A 44 12.81 -2.51 7.85
CA VAL A 44 13.65 -1.58 7.09
C VAL A 44 14.45 -0.69 8.03
N PHE A 45 13.83 -0.16 9.08
CA PHE A 45 14.51 0.65 10.08
C PHE A 45 15.67 -0.11 10.77
N ALA A 46 15.47 -1.38 11.10
CA ALA A 46 16.52 -2.22 11.66
C ALA A 46 17.68 -2.45 10.66
N MET A 47 17.37 -2.67 9.38
CA MET A 47 18.38 -2.77 8.33
C MET A 47 19.18 -1.47 8.20
N ASP A 48 18.51 -0.32 8.15
CA ASP A 48 19.14 0.99 8.00
C ASP A 48 20.12 1.28 9.14
N ILE A 49 19.75 0.97 10.39
CA ILE A 49 20.64 1.11 11.55
C ILE A 49 21.84 0.19 11.41
N THR A 50 21.60 -1.08 11.06
CA THR A 50 22.67 -2.08 10.95
C THR A 50 23.69 -1.66 9.90
N PHE A 51 23.23 -1.28 8.71
CA PHE A 51 24.11 -0.83 7.64
C PHE A 51 24.85 0.46 7.98
N ARG A 52 24.19 1.44 8.61
CA ARG A 52 24.85 2.67 9.05
C ARG A 52 26.00 2.38 10.00
N ASN A 53 25.74 1.61 11.05
CA ASN A 53 26.75 1.26 12.05
C ASN A 53 27.89 0.45 11.43
N LEU A 54 27.59 -0.48 10.51
CA LEU A 54 28.61 -1.28 9.84
C LEU A 54 29.52 -0.41 8.97
N MET A 55 28.94 0.51 8.21
CA MET A 55 29.70 1.43 7.35
C MET A 55 30.55 2.40 8.17
N GLU A 56 30.03 2.94 9.28
CA GLU A 56 30.81 3.78 10.20
C GLU A 56 32.00 3.02 10.81
N LEU A 57 31.82 1.74 11.15
CA LEU A 57 32.90 0.86 11.60
C LEU A 57 33.97 0.63 10.51
N ILE A 58 33.53 0.35 9.28
CA ILE A 58 34.47 0.14 8.16
C ILE A 58 35.24 1.42 7.84
N TYR A 59 34.56 2.56 7.78
CA TYR A 59 35.20 3.85 7.49
C TYR A 59 36.08 4.36 8.63
N SER A 60 35.81 3.99 9.88
CA SER A 60 36.69 4.36 11.01
C SER A 60 37.93 3.48 11.14
N MET A 61 37.90 2.27 10.58
CA MET A 61 39.04 1.35 10.55
C MET A 61 39.94 1.49 9.31
N LEU A 62 39.47 2.20 8.28
CA LEU A 62 40.25 2.56 7.08
C LEU A 62 40.91 3.94 7.26
#